data_AF-A0AAD9BGA2-F1
#
_entry.id   AF-A0AAD9BGA2-F1
#
_cell.length_a   1.000
_cell.length_b   1.000
_cell.length_c   1.000
_cell.angle_alpha   90.00
_cell.angle_beta   90.00
_cell.angle_gamma   90.00
#
_symmetry.space_group_name_H-M   'P 1'
#
loop_
_entity.id
_entity.type
_entity.pdbx_description
1 polymer ?
#
loop_
_entity_poly.entity_id
_entity_poly.type
_entity_poly.pdbx_seq_one_letter_code
_entity_poly.pdbx_strand_id
1 'polypeptide(L)'
;MSSKGAEIARRYRERRDADPDRRRKYLEKERDKWKKDRETGTKKGVNELSERAKRAKRKKWREAKSQDRARDRASALLQSETPPDSPAAPENQPEPGLSRQQRLGASARRRSKRKLKDQIEIKLRNIRRGSIGPRKEVRLNHHVQKSMLCWDVKK
;
A
#
# COMPACT_ATOMS: atom_id res chain seq x y z
N MET A 1 -16.36 -3.70 -35.67
CA MET A 1 -16.07 -4.93 -36.43
C MET A 1 -14.87 -5.64 -35.78
N SER A 2 -15.07 -6.79 -35.13
CA SER A 2 -13.95 -7.58 -34.57
C SER A 2 -13.09 -8.11 -35.72
N SER A 3 -11.77 -7.98 -35.65
CA SER A 3 -10.88 -8.48 -36.71
C SER A 3 -10.96 -10.01 -36.78
N LYS A 4 -10.76 -10.58 -37.98
CA LYS A 4 -10.81 -12.04 -38.23
C LYS A 4 -9.95 -12.83 -37.24
N GLY A 5 -8.78 -12.31 -36.86
CA GLY A 5 -7.90 -12.93 -35.85
C GLY A 5 -8.45 -12.89 -34.43
N ALA A 6 -9.10 -11.78 -34.03
CA ALA A 6 -9.71 -11.66 -32.70
C ALA A 6 -10.88 -12.63 -32.52
N GLU A 7 -11.69 -12.82 -33.56
CA GLU A 7 -12.80 -13.78 -33.59
C GLU A 7 -12.29 -15.24 -33.49
N ILE A 8 -11.25 -15.60 -34.25
CA ILE A 8 -10.62 -16.93 -34.18
C ILE A 8 -10.09 -17.20 -32.75
N ALA A 9 -9.42 -16.22 -32.15
CA ALA A 9 -8.90 -16.35 -30.78
C ALA A 9 -10.03 -16.47 -29.75
N ARG A 10 -11.17 -15.79 -29.95
CA ARG A 10 -12.35 -15.94 -29.08
C ARG A 10 -12.89 -17.37 -29.13
N ARG A 11 -13.18 -17.88 -30.33
CA ARG A 11 -13.68 -19.26 -30.54
C ARG A 11 -12.71 -20.33 -30.04
N TYR A 12 -11.40 -20.09 -30.17
CA TYR A 12 -10.39 -20.99 -29.59
C TYR A 12 -10.48 -21.03 -28.06
N ARG A 13 -10.59 -19.87 -27.40
CA ARG A 13 -10.75 -19.78 -25.93
C ARG A 13 -12.02 -20.46 -25.47
N GLU A 14 -13.15 -20.22 -26.15
CA GLU A 14 -14.44 -20.88 -25.87
C GLU A 14 -14.32 -22.40 -25.95
N ARG A 15 -13.76 -22.94 -27.04
CA ARG A 15 -13.57 -24.39 -27.20
C ARG A 15 -12.63 -24.99 -26.15
N ARG A 16 -11.59 -24.26 -25.76
CA ARG A 16 -10.63 -24.72 -24.72
C ARG A 16 -11.26 -24.69 -23.33
N ASP A 17 -12.05 -23.66 -23.03
CA ASP A 17 -12.61 -23.45 -21.70
C ASP A 17 -13.86 -24.33 -21.46
N ALA A 18 -14.53 -24.77 -22.53
CA ALA A 18 -15.64 -25.73 -22.48
C ALA A 18 -15.21 -27.18 -22.13
N ASP A 19 -13.97 -27.57 -22.46
CA ASP A 19 -13.43 -28.90 -22.17
C ASP A 19 -12.51 -28.84 -20.92
N PRO A 20 -12.89 -29.48 -19.80
CA PRO A 20 -12.15 -29.39 -18.54
C PRO A 20 -10.76 -30.02 -18.63
N ASP A 21 -10.56 -31.07 -19.43
CA ASP A 21 -9.26 -31.73 -19.57
C ASP A 21 -8.31 -30.88 -20.42
N ARG A 22 -8.80 -30.26 -21.50
CA ARG A 22 -8.03 -29.29 -22.28
C ARG A 22 -7.66 -28.07 -21.45
N ARG A 23 -8.60 -27.56 -20.65
CA ARG A 23 -8.36 -26.45 -19.72
C ARG A 23 -7.28 -26.82 -18.70
N ARG A 24 -7.35 -28.01 -18.10
CA ARG A 24 -6.36 -28.49 -17.13
C ARG A 24 -4.96 -28.56 -17.75
N LYS A 25 -4.82 -29.21 -18.92
CA LYS A 25 -3.54 -29.31 -19.65
C LYS A 25 -2.97 -27.94 -20.00
N TYR A 26 -3.81 -27.00 -20.41
CA TYR A 26 -3.38 -25.63 -20.70
C TYR A 26 -2.86 -24.90 -19.45
N LEU A 27 -3.58 -24.99 -18.32
CA LEU A 27 -3.17 -24.35 -17.07
C LEU A 27 -1.88 -24.96 -16.51
N GLU A 28 -1.70 -26.27 -16.64
CA GLU A 28 -0.47 -26.95 -16.27
C GLU A 28 0.72 -26.46 -17.10
N LYS A 29 0.57 -26.39 -18.43
CA LYS A 29 1.59 -25.83 -19.32
C LYS A 29 1.95 -24.38 -18.97
N GLU A 30 0.96 -23.54 -18.64
CA GLU A 30 1.20 -22.15 -18.24
C GLU A 30 1.93 -22.06 -16.90
N ARG A 31 1.62 -22.94 -15.94
CA ARG A 31 2.33 -23.03 -14.65
C ARG A 31 3.78 -23.44 -14.85
N ASP A 32 4.05 -24.44 -15.67
CA ASP A 32 5.40 -24.91 -15.95
C ASP A 32 6.22 -23.87 -16.69
N LYS A 33 5.60 -23.18 -17.66
CA LYS A 33 6.22 -22.02 -18.31
C LYS A 33 6.58 -20.94 -17.28
N TRP A 34 5.69 -20.64 -16.34
CA TRP A 34 5.98 -19.64 -15.31
C TRP A 34 7.12 -20.08 -14.37
N LYS A 35 7.19 -21.35 -13.99
CA LYS A 35 8.31 -21.90 -13.22
C LYS A 35 9.63 -21.73 -13.97
N LYS A 36 9.67 -22.15 -15.24
CA LYS A 36 10.85 -21.98 -16.13
C LYS A 36 11.23 -20.51 -16.30
N ASP A 37 10.27 -19.61 -16.47
CA ASP A 37 10.54 -18.17 -16.57
C ASP A 37 11.15 -17.60 -15.27
N ARG A 38 10.78 -18.15 -14.10
CA ARG A 38 11.39 -17.78 -12.82
C ARG A 38 12.79 -18.35 -12.66
N GLU A 39 12.99 -19.62 -12.99
CA GLU A 39 14.29 -20.31 -12.92
C GLU A 39 15.31 -19.64 -13.85
N THR A 40 14.91 -19.28 -15.07
CA THR A 40 15.77 -18.56 -16.03
C THR A 40 15.99 -17.09 -15.67
N GLY A 41 15.31 -16.57 -14.64
CA GLY A 41 15.40 -15.16 -14.23
C GLY A 41 14.67 -14.16 -15.14
N THR A 42 13.98 -14.64 -16.18
CA THR A 42 13.16 -13.83 -17.09
C THR A 42 12.03 -13.11 -16.35
N LYS A 43 11.41 -13.79 -15.36
CA LYS A 43 10.41 -13.21 -14.47
C LYS A 43 10.93 -13.14 -13.04
N LYS A 44 10.88 -11.94 -12.47
CA LYS A 44 11.21 -11.67 -11.07
C LYS A 44 9.96 -11.41 -10.24
N GLY A 45 9.96 -11.92 -9.01
CA GLY A 45 8.97 -11.58 -7.99
C GLY A 45 9.00 -10.09 -7.68
N VAL A 46 7.91 -9.54 -7.16
CA VAL A 46 7.85 -8.08 -6.86
C VAL A 46 8.93 -7.66 -5.86
N ASN A 47 9.27 -8.52 -4.89
CA ASN A 47 10.28 -8.25 -3.88
C ASN A 47 11.70 -8.23 -4.47
N GLU A 48 11.95 -9.05 -5.49
CA GLU A 48 13.22 -9.20 -6.20
C GLU A 48 13.46 -8.07 -7.23
N LEU A 49 12.47 -7.22 -7.47
CA LEU A 49 12.62 -6.07 -8.37
C LEU A 49 13.37 -4.93 -7.69
N SER A 50 14.18 -4.20 -8.48
CA SER A 50 14.76 -2.94 -8.05
C SER A 50 13.67 -1.90 -7.75
N GLU A 51 13.96 -0.93 -6.87
CA GLU A 51 13.00 0.13 -6.54
C GLU A 51 12.57 0.94 -7.78
N ARG A 52 13.47 1.13 -8.75
CA ARG A 52 13.14 1.77 -10.03
C ARG A 52 12.10 0.96 -10.81
N ALA A 53 12.26 -0.36 -10.91
CA ALA A 53 11.32 -1.24 -11.59
C ALA A 53 9.97 -1.31 -10.85
N LYS A 54 9.97 -1.36 -9.51
CA LYS A 54 8.76 -1.27 -8.70
C LYS A 54 8.00 0.04 -8.94
N ARG A 55 8.70 1.18 -8.98
CA ARG A 55 8.10 2.48 -9.33
C ARG A 55 7.50 2.48 -10.73
N ALA A 56 8.20 1.93 -11.71
CA ALA A 56 7.70 1.81 -13.09
C ALA A 56 6.42 0.96 -13.17
N LYS A 57 6.37 -0.19 -12.48
CA LYS A 57 5.16 -1.01 -12.38
C LYS A 57 3.99 -0.24 -11.77
N ARG A 58 4.22 0.49 -10.67
CA ARG A 58 3.20 1.35 -10.04
C ARG A 58 2.72 2.45 -10.98
N LYS A 59 3.62 3.08 -11.75
CA LYS A 59 3.27 4.09 -12.75
C LYS A 59 2.34 3.49 -13.83
N LYS A 60 2.74 2.36 -14.44
CA LYS A 60 1.92 1.66 -15.44
C LYS A 60 0.55 1.26 -14.89
N TRP A 61 0.48 0.78 -13.65
CA TRP A 61 -0.80 0.44 -13.01
C TRP A 61 -1.72 1.66 -12.86
N ARG A 62 -1.17 2.81 -12.45
CA ARG A 62 -1.93 4.07 -12.37
C ARG A 62 -2.45 4.52 -13.73
N GLU A 63 -1.61 4.42 -14.76
CA GLU A 63 -1.99 4.75 -16.14
C GLU A 63 -3.11 3.84 -16.64
N ALA A 64 -2.96 2.52 -16.47
CA ALA A 64 -3.98 1.55 -16.85
C ALA A 64 -5.33 1.82 -16.15
N LYS A 65 -5.32 2.07 -14.83
CA LYS A 65 -6.55 2.43 -14.10
C LYS A 65 -7.12 3.79 -14.50
N SER A 66 -6.28 4.73 -14.93
CA SER A 66 -6.76 6.00 -15.47
C SER A 66 -7.47 5.80 -16.80
N GLN A 67 -6.89 4.98 -17.69
CA GLN A 67 -7.49 4.64 -18.98
C GLN A 67 -8.80 3.87 -18.82
N ASP A 68 -8.84 2.91 -17.88
CA ASP A 68 -10.02 2.14 -17.53
C ASP A 68 -11.19 3.07 -17.14
N ARG A 69 -10.96 3.98 -16.18
CA ARG A 69 -11.96 4.98 -15.79
C ARG A 69 -12.38 5.91 -16.93
N ALA A 70 -11.46 6.24 -17.83
CA ALA A 70 -11.78 7.08 -18.99
C ALA A 70 -12.69 6.34 -19.97
N ARG A 71 -12.45 5.04 -20.20
CA ARG A 71 -13.32 4.18 -21.00
C ARG A 71 -14.69 4.03 -20.35
N ASP A 72 -14.75 3.78 -19.05
CA ASP A 72 -16.03 3.67 -18.33
C ASP A 72 -16.88 4.93 -18.49
N ARG A 73 -16.26 6.12 -18.38
CA ARG A 73 -16.96 7.40 -18.62
C ARG A 73 -17.41 7.56 -20.06
N ALA A 74 -16.57 7.22 -21.02
CA ALA A 74 -16.93 7.29 -22.44
C ALA A 74 -18.10 6.36 -22.77
N SER A 75 -18.09 5.14 -22.22
CA SER A 75 -19.20 4.19 -22.36
C SER A 75 -20.49 4.69 -21.69
N ALA A 76 -20.39 5.31 -20.51
CA ALA A 76 -21.55 5.88 -19.83
C ALA A 76 -22.20 7.04 -20.61
N LEU A 77 -21.39 7.91 -21.21
CA LEU A 77 -21.90 9.00 -22.06
C LEU A 77 -22.66 8.44 -23.29
N LEU A 78 -22.09 7.44 -23.96
CA LEU A 78 -22.76 6.77 -25.09
C LEU A 78 -24.07 6.08 -24.70
N GLN A 79 -24.16 5.53 -23.49
CA GLN A 79 -25.41 4.92 -23.00
C GLN A 79 -26.49 5.97 -22.67
N SER A 80 -26.09 7.17 -22.23
CA SER A 80 -27.03 8.27 -21.91
C SER A 80 -27.66 8.96 -23.12
N GLU A 81 -27.14 8.73 -24.33
CA GLU A 81 -27.72 9.26 -25.58
C GLU A 81 -28.88 8.41 -26.11
N THR A 82 -29.19 7.27 -25.48
CA THR A 82 -30.43 6.52 -25.76
C THR A 82 -31.60 7.26 -25.10
N PRO A 83 -32.59 7.78 -25.85
CA PRO A 83 -33.76 8.42 -25.25
C PRO A 83 -34.45 7.43 -24.30
N PRO A 84 -34.89 7.86 -23.11
CA PRO A 84 -35.63 6.99 -22.20
C PRO A 84 -36.95 6.59 -22.87
N ASP A 85 -37.20 5.28 -22.98
CA ASP A 85 -38.52 4.75 -23.33
C ASP A 85 -39.50 5.07 -22.19
N SER A 86 -40.31 6.12 -22.37
CA SER A 86 -41.46 6.52 -21.53
C SER A 86 -41.20 6.91 -20.05
N PRO A 87 -42.04 7.80 -19.47
CA PRO A 87 -41.84 8.29 -18.12
C PRO A 87 -42.40 7.28 -17.10
N ALA A 88 -41.54 6.45 -16.53
CA ALA A 88 -41.84 5.72 -15.31
C ALA A 88 -41.49 6.58 -14.07
N ALA A 89 -42.32 6.45 -13.03
CA ALA A 89 -42.44 7.28 -11.83
C ALA A 89 -41.12 7.64 -11.08
N PRO A 90 -41.11 8.73 -10.29
CA PRO A 90 -39.94 9.15 -9.53
C PRO A 90 -39.80 8.32 -8.25
N GLU A 91 -39.13 7.18 -8.30
CA GLU A 91 -38.81 6.41 -7.10
C GLU A 91 -37.32 6.10 -7.00
N ASN A 92 -36.72 6.59 -5.92
CA ASN A 92 -35.32 6.47 -5.49
C ASN A 92 -34.31 7.44 -6.14
N GLN A 93 -34.37 8.72 -5.74
CA GLN A 93 -33.17 9.55 -5.79
C GLN A 93 -32.12 8.99 -4.79
N PRO A 94 -30.88 8.70 -5.22
CA PRO A 94 -29.82 8.38 -4.28
C PRO A 94 -29.50 9.62 -3.44
N GLU A 95 -29.61 9.49 -2.12
CA GLU A 95 -29.19 10.51 -1.15
C GLU A 95 -27.84 11.12 -1.56
N PRO A 96 -27.73 12.46 -1.66
CA PRO A 96 -26.50 13.11 -2.09
C PRO A 96 -25.37 12.78 -1.12
N GLY A 97 -24.43 11.94 -1.58
CA GLY A 97 -23.27 11.55 -0.79
C GLY A 97 -22.45 12.76 -0.34
N LEU A 98 -21.88 12.68 0.87
CA LEU A 98 -21.06 13.74 1.46
C LEU A 98 -20.03 14.30 0.47
N SER A 99 -20.02 15.63 0.32
CA SER A 99 -19.15 16.36 -0.61
C SER A 99 -17.67 16.02 -0.38
N ARG A 100 -16.87 16.08 -1.45
CA ARG A 100 -15.41 15.86 -1.41
C ARG A 100 -14.74 16.73 -0.35
N GLN A 101 -15.22 17.97 -0.16
CA GLN A 101 -14.70 18.89 0.84
C GLN A 101 -14.98 18.39 2.28
N GLN A 102 -16.18 17.87 2.54
CA GLN A 102 -16.57 17.30 3.83
C GLN A 102 -15.75 16.05 4.17
N ARG A 103 -15.48 15.17 3.18
CA ARG A 103 -14.64 13.97 3.36
C ARG A 103 -13.20 14.32 3.72
N LEU A 104 -12.62 15.34 3.07
CA LEU A 104 -11.26 15.81 3.39
C LEU A 104 -11.20 16.44 4.79
N GLY A 105 -12.20 17.24 5.16
CA GLY A 105 -12.32 17.82 6.51
C GLY A 105 -12.44 16.76 7.61
N ALA A 106 -13.25 15.72 7.38
CA ALA A 106 -13.37 14.59 8.30
C ALA A 106 -12.05 13.83 8.48
N SER A 107 -11.29 13.64 7.41
CA SER A 107 -9.96 12.99 7.46
C SER A 107 -8.94 13.83 8.22
N ALA A 108 -8.90 15.15 7.98
CA ALA A 108 -8.03 16.07 8.71
C ALA A 108 -8.35 16.08 10.21
N ARG A 109 -9.64 16.18 10.58
CA ARG A 109 -10.10 16.11 11.97
C ARG A 109 -9.67 14.80 12.66
N ARG A 110 -9.80 13.65 11.97
CA ARG A 110 -9.35 12.35 12.50
C ARG A 110 -7.85 12.32 12.76
N ARG A 111 -7.02 12.88 11.87
CA ARG A 111 -5.56 12.97 12.04
C ARG A 111 -5.19 13.86 13.23
N SER A 112 -5.79 15.03 13.36
CA SER A 112 -5.54 15.94 14.49
C SER A 112 -5.93 15.30 15.82
N LYS A 113 -7.07 14.59 15.87
CA LYS A 113 -7.52 13.86 17.07
C LYS A 113 -6.53 12.75 17.48
N ARG A 114 -5.95 12.02 16.51
CA ARG A 114 -4.91 11.01 16.80
C ARG A 114 -3.65 11.66 17.38
N LYS A 115 -3.14 12.72 16.74
CA LYS A 115 -1.96 13.46 17.26
C LYS A 115 -2.16 13.97 18.69
N LEU A 116 -3.35 14.51 19.00
CA LEU A 116 -3.69 14.95 20.36
C LEU A 116 -3.69 13.79 21.35
N LYS A 117 -4.26 12.64 20.98
CA LYS A 117 -4.21 11.43 21.81
C LYS A 117 -2.78 10.97 22.08
N ASP A 118 -1.94 10.93 21.05
CA ASP A 118 -0.53 10.53 21.19
C ASP A 118 0.24 11.48 22.12
N GLN A 119 0.00 12.80 21.99
CA GLN A 119 0.60 13.80 22.89
C GLN A 119 0.14 13.65 24.34
N ILE A 120 -1.14 13.37 24.56
CA ILE A 120 -1.69 13.10 25.89
C ILE A 120 -1.03 11.85 26.48
N GLU A 121 -0.90 10.78 25.69
CA GLU A 121 -0.27 9.54 26.13
C GLU A 121 1.21 9.75 26.51
N ILE A 122 1.96 10.49 25.71
CA ILE A 122 3.36 10.84 26.01
C ILE A 122 3.45 11.63 27.31
N LYS A 123 2.60 12.65 27.50
CA LYS A 123 2.57 13.44 28.74
C LYS A 123 2.25 12.57 29.96
N LEU A 124 1.24 11.69 29.86
CA LEU A 124 0.89 10.75 30.93
C LEU A 124 2.05 9.79 31.25
N ARG A 125 2.76 9.30 30.23
CA ARG A 125 3.94 8.45 30.40
C ARG A 125 5.09 9.19 31.08
N ASN A 126 5.32 10.45 30.74
CA ASN A 126 6.34 11.28 31.37
C ASN A 126 6.00 11.61 32.83
N ILE A 127 4.72 11.86 33.15
CA ILE A 127 4.27 12.04 34.54
C ILE A 127 4.52 10.76 35.35
N ARG A 128 4.17 9.59 34.81
CA ARG A 128 4.45 8.29 35.47
C ARG A 128 5.95 8.02 35.66
N ARG A 129 6.79 8.48 34.73
CA ARG A 129 8.26 8.31 34.82
C ARG A 129 8.92 9.34 35.73
N GLY A 130 8.40 10.57 35.77
CA GLY A 130 8.88 11.65 36.62
C GLY A 130 8.44 11.56 38.08
N SER A 131 7.47 10.70 38.43
CA SER A 131 7.11 10.42 39.82
C SER A 131 8.10 9.47 40.53
N ILE A 132 9.07 8.90 39.81
CA ILE A 132 10.22 8.20 40.39
C ILE A 132 11.40 9.17 40.26
N GLY A 133 11.54 10.07 41.24
CA GLY A 133 12.65 11.02 41.27
C GLY A 133 14.01 10.30 41.27
N PRO A 134 15.08 10.92 40.74
CA PRO A 134 16.41 10.34 40.81
C PRO A 134 16.83 10.20 42.28
N ARG A 135 17.11 8.97 42.72
CA ARG A 135 17.77 8.68 43.99
C ARG A 135 19.12 9.39 43.93
N LYS A 136 19.28 10.50 44.68
CA LYS A 136 20.55 11.22 44.81
C LYS A 136 21.57 10.24 45.38
N GLU A 137 22.43 9.71 44.52
CA GLU A 137 23.56 8.90 44.91
C GLU A 137 24.59 9.86 45.52
N VAL A 138 24.68 9.85 46.85
CA VAL A 138 25.67 10.64 47.59
C VAL A 138 27.04 10.04 47.28
N ARG A 139 27.74 10.60 46.29
CA ARG A 139 29.16 10.31 46.06
C ARG A 139 29.98 10.90 47.20
N LEU A 140 30.40 10.05 48.13
CA LEU A 140 31.44 10.36 49.11
C LEU A 140 32.78 10.54 48.39
N ASN A 141 33.25 11.78 48.31
CA ASN A 141 34.59 12.13 47.84
C ASN A 141 35.64 11.54 48.79
N HIS A 142 36.34 10.47 48.36
CA HIS A 142 37.60 10.07 48.99
C HIS A 142 38.74 10.91 48.40
N HIS A 143 38.94 12.09 48.97
CA HIS A 143 40.18 12.84 48.80
C HIS A 143 41.20 12.29 49.79
N VAL A 144 41.93 11.24 49.42
CA VAL A 144 43.10 10.79 50.17
C VAL A 144 44.32 11.44 49.55
N GLN A 145 44.85 12.42 50.28
CA GLN A 145 46.13 13.06 50.05
C GLN A 145 47.23 11.99 49.95
N LYS A 146 47.84 11.85 48.78
CA LYS A 146 49.07 11.07 48.61
C LYS A 146 50.25 12.02 48.80
N SER A 147 50.47 12.41 50.05
CA SER A 147 51.67 13.15 50.46
C SER A 147 52.89 12.22 50.48
N MET A 148 53.95 12.68 49.84
CA MET A 148 55.36 12.52 50.21
C MET A 148 55.72 11.46 51.26
N LEU A 149 56.53 10.49 50.83
CA LEU A 149 57.69 9.92 51.53
C LEU A 149 58.56 9.34 50.39
N CYS A 150 59.64 10.02 49.98
CA CYS A 150 61.03 9.76 50.42
C CYS A 150 61.40 8.28 50.13
N TRP A 151 62.40 7.94 49.32
CA TRP A 151 63.82 8.14 49.62
C TRP A 151 64.68 8.04 48.35
N ASP A 152 65.68 8.91 48.30
CA ASP A 152 66.92 8.79 47.53
C ASP A 152 67.59 7.43 47.70
N VAL A 153 68.08 6.84 46.61
CA VAL A 153 69.24 5.94 46.65
C VAL A 153 70.22 6.36 45.55
N LYS A 154 71.28 7.03 46.00
CA LYS A 154 72.56 7.20 45.29
C LYS A 154 73.33 5.88 45.30
N LYS A 155 73.82 5.43 44.15
CA LYS A 155 75.24 5.39 43.75
C LYS A 155 75.41 4.61 42.45
#